data_AF-R0MQJ6-F1
#
_entry.id   AF-R0MQJ6-F1
#
_cell.length_a   1.000
_cell.length_b   1.000
_cell.length_c   1.000
_cell.angle_alpha   90.00
_cell.angle_beta   90.00
_cell.angle_gamma   90.00
#
_symmetry.space_group_name_H-M   'P 1'
#
loop_
_entity.id
_entity.type
_entity.pdbx_description
1 polymer ?
#
loop_
_entity_poly.entity_id
_entity_poly.type
_entity_poly.pdbx_seq_one_letter_code
_entity_poly.pdbx_strand_id
1 'polypeptide(L)'
;MFQDFMARGLYKTIDFLHKTGIEIPNVQLNLSKEEYLSITFYNLKEYKKVYYFLLCPESSNFKEEIVFCKCCSNLKIYLRNYSLYKSKGCVRGYNKEYSNMGRGFKESDDPTYNNTPNNPTYSNNTPHPSTIIKLSLNNDPFLLFLEGIFTSNYKLLLQSIHLNPFFWEAYLFLINLTDLNNVDLLNLDTPLSDYFYMTLFVTKSITRKFKMIDNYKNLLGAVYYHKREFNKSEEIFKEITNQSFFNLDYIDLYSNILYINKDPEILILAQRCLDLNKYRPETLCCIANYYSLNNDHLKAIDYYQMVIKINPNYFIIYTLLGNEYLEEKEIKKAIKSYNEGIKKCNEDYKSWYNLGRAYENLSMNETALFFF
;
A
#
# COMPACT_ATOMS: atom_id res chain seq x y z
N MET A 1 23.71 -7.89 -0.49
CA MET A 1 22.94 -6.62 -0.47
C MET A 1 21.93 -6.57 0.68
N PHE A 2 21.12 -7.60 0.93
CA PHE A 2 20.16 -7.65 2.05
C PHE A 2 20.73 -7.21 3.41
N GLN A 3 21.93 -7.68 3.78
CA GLN A 3 22.61 -7.29 5.04
C GLN A 3 22.88 -5.77 5.13
N ASP A 4 23.13 -5.08 4.02
CA ASP A 4 23.40 -3.63 3.99
C ASP A 4 22.11 -2.80 4.21
N PHE A 5 20.97 -3.28 3.71
CA PHE A 5 19.66 -2.73 4.08
C PHE A 5 19.39 -2.89 5.58
N MET A 6 19.73 -4.05 6.16
CA MET A 6 19.58 -4.30 7.60
C MET A 6 20.50 -3.39 8.43
N ALA A 7 21.79 -3.28 8.08
CA ALA A 7 22.75 -2.43 8.77
C ALA A 7 22.38 -0.94 8.72
N ARG A 8 21.70 -0.49 7.67
CA ARG A 8 21.21 0.89 7.52
C ARG A 8 19.81 1.11 8.10
N GLY A 9 19.16 0.07 8.62
CA GLY A 9 17.81 0.12 9.18
C GLY A 9 16.73 0.49 8.16
N LEU A 10 16.90 0.05 6.91
CA LEU A 10 16.02 0.32 5.76
C LEU A 10 14.85 -0.67 5.71
N TYR A 11 14.14 -0.80 6.84
CA TYR A 11 13.18 -1.87 7.10
C TYR A 11 12.01 -1.90 6.11
N LYS A 12 11.60 -0.77 5.51
CA LYS A 12 10.53 -0.78 4.49
C LYS A 12 10.98 -1.44 3.19
N THR A 13 12.28 -1.41 2.90
CA THR A 13 12.85 -2.14 1.75
C THR A 13 12.85 -3.64 2.01
N ILE A 14 13.27 -4.05 3.21
CA ILE A 14 13.28 -5.46 3.64
C ILE A 14 11.85 -6.06 3.66
N ASP A 15 10.89 -5.35 4.25
CA ASP A 15 9.48 -5.78 4.32
C ASP A 15 8.85 -5.91 2.92
N PHE A 16 9.08 -4.93 2.03
CA PHE A 16 8.59 -4.98 0.66
C PHE A 16 9.17 -6.17 -0.13
N LEU A 17 10.48 -6.39 -0.06
CA LEU A 17 11.14 -7.50 -0.76
C LEU A 17 10.68 -8.87 -0.24
N HIS A 18 10.51 -8.99 1.07
CA HIS A 18 9.96 -10.20 1.69
C HIS A 18 8.50 -10.46 1.25
N LYS A 19 7.65 -9.41 1.24
CA LYS A 19 6.25 -9.51 0.79
C LYS A 19 6.09 -9.80 -0.71
N THR A 20 7.06 -9.40 -1.54
CA THR A 20 7.06 -9.65 -3.00
C THR A 20 7.79 -10.93 -3.40
N GLY A 21 8.46 -11.63 -2.46
CA GLY A 21 9.22 -12.85 -2.74
C GLY A 21 10.49 -12.63 -3.56
N ILE A 22 10.99 -11.39 -3.63
CA ILE A 22 12.16 -11.03 -4.43
C ILE A 22 13.44 -11.42 -3.67
N GLU A 23 14.06 -12.52 -4.06
CA GLU A 23 15.35 -12.94 -3.54
C GLU A 23 16.47 -11.95 -3.92
N ILE A 24 17.37 -11.68 -2.97
CA ILE A 24 18.51 -10.79 -3.15
C ILE A 24 19.79 -11.50 -2.70
N PRO A 25 20.89 -11.43 -3.48
CA PRO A 25 22.15 -12.05 -3.08
C PRO A 25 22.64 -11.54 -1.72
N ASN A 26 22.86 -12.48 -0.81
CA ASN A 26 23.54 -12.24 0.44
C ASN A 26 24.99 -11.83 0.17
N VAL A 27 25.41 -10.75 0.84
CA VAL A 27 26.79 -10.24 0.81
C VAL A 27 27.19 -10.10 2.25
N GLN A 28 28.34 -10.66 2.62
CA GLN A 28 28.90 -10.56 3.97
C GLN A 28 29.30 -9.11 4.26
N LEU A 29 28.76 -8.52 5.33
CA LEU A 29 29.25 -7.25 5.86
C LEU A 29 30.38 -7.47 6.86
N ASN A 30 31.56 -6.95 6.54
CA ASN A 30 32.63 -6.76 7.52
C ASN A 30 32.48 -5.37 8.15
N LEU A 31 32.10 -5.34 9.43
CA LEU A 31 31.82 -4.12 10.19
C LEU A 31 32.90 -3.85 11.23
N SER A 32 33.27 -2.58 11.43
CA SER A 32 34.07 -2.17 12.59
C SER A 32 33.26 -2.24 13.90
N LYS A 33 33.96 -2.28 15.03
CA LYS A 33 33.35 -2.23 16.38
C LYS A 33 32.51 -0.95 16.59
N GLU A 34 32.94 0.17 16.02
CA GLU A 34 32.19 1.43 16.05
C GLU A 34 30.88 1.33 15.26
N GLU A 35 30.94 0.82 14.02
CA GLU A 35 29.77 0.67 13.15
C GLU A 35 28.75 -0.26 13.80
N TYR A 36 29.16 -1.42 14.32
CA TYR A 36 28.29 -2.36 15.03
C TYR A 36 27.57 -1.74 16.24
N LEU A 37 28.30 -0.98 17.08
CA LEU A 37 27.70 -0.26 18.21
C LEU A 37 26.73 0.82 17.74
N SER A 38 27.04 1.53 16.66
CA SER A 38 26.16 2.56 16.10
C SER A 38 24.87 1.99 15.51
N ILE A 39 24.92 0.80 14.89
CA ILE A 39 23.74 0.06 14.43
C ILE A 39 22.89 -0.37 15.63
N THR A 40 23.52 -0.80 16.73
CA THR A 40 22.81 -1.17 17.96
C THR A 40 22.04 0.02 18.54
N PHE A 41 22.66 1.19 18.66
CA PHE A 41 21.97 2.43 19.06
C PHE A 41 20.90 2.86 18.04
N TYR A 42 21.13 2.69 16.74
CA TYR A 42 20.16 3.03 15.70
C TYR A 42 18.90 2.15 15.79
N ASN A 43 19.06 0.85 16.06
CA ASN A 43 17.96 -0.10 16.28
C ASN A 43 17.15 0.24 17.54
N LEU A 44 17.83 0.70 18.59
CA LEU A 44 17.22 1.26 19.81
C LEU A 44 16.59 2.67 19.61
N LYS A 45 16.64 3.22 18.38
CA LYS A 45 16.10 4.54 17.99
C LYS A 45 16.78 5.71 18.72
N GLU A 46 17.99 5.50 19.24
CA GLU A 46 18.81 6.45 20.00
C GLU A 46 19.55 7.43 19.08
N TYR A 47 18.81 8.05 18.14
CA TYR A 47 19.38 8.74 16.98
C TYR A 47 20.35 9.89 17.34
N LYS A 48 20.09 10.64 18.43
CA LYS A 48 21.04 11.67 18.89
C LYS A 48 22.37 11.05 19.35
N LYS A 49 22.35 9.91 20.03
CA LYS A 49 23.57 9.20 20.45
C LYS A 49 24.34 8.72 19.22
N VAL A 50 23.66 8.13 18.21
CA VAL A 50 24.27 7.71 16.94
C VAL A 50 24.98 8.87 16.24
N TYR A 51 24.33 10.03 16.09
CA TYR A 51 24.92 11.19 15.41
C TYR A 51 26.20 11.66 16.08
N TYR A 52 26.16 11.93 17.40
CA TYR A 52 27.31 12.43 18.15
C TYR A 52 28.44 11.38 18.28
N PHE A 53 28.10 10.10 18.38
CA PHE A 53 29.08 8.99 18.45
C PHE A 53 29.86 8.80 17.12
N LEU A 54 29.27 9.14 15.98
CA LEU A 54 29.89 8.96 14.65
C LEU A 54 30.54 10.23 14.08
N LEU A 55 30.71 11.29 14.89
CA LEU A 55 31.44 12.49 14.47
C LEU A 55 32.93 12.18 14.21
N CYS A 56 33.44 12.68 13.08
CA CYS A 56 34.87 12.76 12.77
C CYS A 56 35.36 14.22 12.89
N PRO A 57 36.68 14.49 12.92
CA PRO A 57 37.23 15.84 13.05
C PRO A 57 36.70 16.84 12.02
N GLU A 58 36.49 16.41 10.77
CA GLU A 58 35.89 17.25 9.72
C GLU A 58 34.43 17.62 10.04
N SER A 59 33.64 16.69 10.55
CA SER A 59 32.21 16.94 10.86
C SER A 59 31.98 17.61 12.22
N SER A 60 32.88 17.47 13.20
CA SER A 60 32.75 18.10 14.52
C SER A 60 32.83 19.64 14.48
N ASN A 61 33.33 20.20 13.38
CA ASN A 61 33.34 21.64 13.12
C ASN A 61 31.95 22.17 12.69
N PHE A 62 31.11 21.32 12.10
CA PHE A 62 29.79 21.66 11.55
C PHE A 62 28.68 20.95 12.34
N LYS A 63 28.57 21.31 13.61
CA LYS A 63 27.65 20.66 14.56
C LYS A 63 26.19 20.87 14.13
N GLU A 64 25.44 19.78 14.08
CA GLU A 64 24.05 19.69 13.62
C GLU A 64 23.79 19.91 12.12
N GLU A 65 24.85 19.99 11.30
CA GLU A 65 24.77 20.02 9.84
C GLU A 65 25.07 18.65 9.21
N ILE A 66 24.83 18.54 7.90
CA ILE A 66 25.10 17.32 7.11
C ILE A 66 26.45 17.47 6.43
N VAL A 67 27.36 16.54 6.70
CA VAL A 67 28.71 16.55 6.14
C VAL A 67 28.98 15.24 5.39
N PHE A 68 29.34 15.34 4.12
CA PHE A 68 29.86 14.25 3.29
C PHE A 68 31.40 14.36 3.24
N CYS A 69 32.02 13.85 4.30
CA CYS A 69 33.46 13.89 4.60
C CYS A 69 34.26 12.79 3.88
N LYS A 70 35.56 13.00 3.63
CA LYS A 70 36.43 11.99 3.00
C LYS A 70 36.99 10.96 3.98
N CYS A 71 37.08 11.32 5.26
CA CYS A 71 37.74 10.54 6.30
C CYS A 71 36.91 9.40 6.93
N CYS A 72 35.79 8.96 6.34
CA CYS A 72 34.89 7.96 6.92
C CYS A 72 34.33 6.98 5.87
N SER A 73 33.93 5.78 6.31
CA SER A 73 33.20 4.83 5.47
C SER A 73 31.84 5.39 5.04
N ASN A 74 31.34 4.98 3.87
CA ASN A 74 30.01 5.38 3.39
C ASN A 74 28.91 4.98 4.41
N LEU A 75 29.08 3.86 5.13
CA LEU A 75 28.18 3.42 6.19
C LEU A 75 28.19 4.36 7.41
N LYS A 76 29.38 4.75 7.90
CA LYS A 76 29.53 5.72 9.00
C LYS A 76 28.95 7.09 8.65
N ILE A 77 29.17 7.56 7.42
CA ILE A 77 28.58 8.81 6.90
C ILE A 77 27.05 8.68 6.84
N TYR A 78 26.53 7.57 6.33
CA TYR A 78 25.09 7.32 6.24
C TYR A 78 24.42 7.29 7.62
N LEU A 79 24.90 6.46 8.54
CA LEU A 79 24.31 6.30 9.87
C LEU A 79 24.36 7.60 10.67
N ARG A 80 25.45 8.38 10.57
CA ARG A 80 25.52 9.73 11.13
C ARG A 80 24.45 10.65 10.52
N ASN A 81 24.49 10.86 9.21
CA ASN A 81 23.68 11.89 8.57
C ASN A 81 22.17 11.53 8.58
N TYR A 82 21.82 10.25 8.51
CA TYR A 82 20.43 9.79 8.62
C TYR A 82 19.90 9.80 10.06
N SER A 83 20.74 9.52 11.06
CA SER A 83 20.31 9.65 12.47
C SER A 83 20.08 11.12 12.86
N LEU A 84 20.85 12.08 12.34
CA LEU A 84 20.56 13.51 12.48
C LEU A 84 19.14 13.83 11.96
N TYR A 85 18.81 13.40 10.75
CA TYR A 85 17.50 13.57 10.11
C TYR A 85 16.34 12.97 10.93
N LYS A 86 16.51 11.74 11.41
CA LYS A 86 15.54 11.07 12.31
C LYS A 86 15.38 11.85 13.62
N SER A 87 16.48 12.37 14.18
CA SER A 87 16.49 13.10 15.45
C SER A 87 15.81 14.48 15.38
N LYS A 88 15.84 15.15 14.22
CA LYS A 88 15.10 16.40 13.93
C LYS A 88 13.61 16.16 13.64
N GLY A 89 13.14 14.89 13.71
CA GLY A 89 11.73 14.52 13.66
C GLY A 89 11.14 14.37 12.25
N CYS A 90 11.90 14.73 11.21
CA CYS A 90 11.45 14.95 9.83
C CYS A 90 10.83 13.72 9.12
N VAL A 91 10.85 12.52 9.72
CA VAL A 91 10.27 11.28 9.16
C VAL A 91 8.92 10.92 9.81
N ARG A 92 8.49 11.60 10.89
CA ARG A 92 7.26 11.23 11.62
C ARG A 92 5.96 11.38 10.81
N GLY A 93 5.97 12.12 9.69
CA GLY A 93 4.79 12.31 8.83
C GLY A 93 4.39 11.11 7.95
N TYR A 94 5.30 10.19 7.65
CA TYR A 94 5.11 9.13 6.63
C TYR A 94 4.23 7.93 7.04
N ASN A 95 3.46 8.05 8.12
CA ASN A 95 2.87 6.91 8.84
C ASN A 95 1.33 6.86 8.91
N LYS A 96 0.58 7.79 8.29
CA LYS A 96 -0.90 7.74 8.31
C LYS A 96 -1.56 6.95 7.18
N GLU A 97 -0.92 6.82 6.01
CA GLU A 97 -1.58 6.25 4.81
C GLU A 97 -1.12 4.82 4.45
N TYR A 98 -0.05 4.32 5.07
CA TYR A 98 0.55 2.99 4.76
C TYR A 98 0.66 2.07 5.98
N SER A 99 -0.11 2.30 7.05
CA SER A 99 -0.02 1.51 8.29
C SER A 99 -1.02 0.35 8.41
N ASN A 100 -1.83 0.16 7.36
CA ASN A 100 -2.92 -0.82 7.23
C ASN A 100 -2.62 -1.76 6.05
N MET A 101 -1.47 -2.44 6.12
CA MET A 101 -1.15 -3.62 5.32
C MET A 101 -0.20 -4.51 6.14
N GLY A 102 -0.81 -5.25 7.08
CA GLY A 102 -0.13 -6.27 7.89
C GLY A 102 0.22 -5.85 9.31
N ARG A 103 -0.77 -5.50 10.14
CA ARG A 103 -0.63 -5.57 11.61
C ARG A 103 -1.23 -6.85 12.16
N GLY A 104 -0.42 -7.92 12.14
CA GLY A 104 -0.55 -8.97 13.14
C GLY A 104 -0.06 -8.45 14.51
N PHE A 105 -0.48 -9.15 15.57
CA PHE A 105 -0.19 -8.89 16.99
C PHE A 105 -0.90 -7.68 17.64
N LYS A 106 -1.55 -7.98 18.77
CA LYS A 106 -2.15 -7.05 19.73
C LYS A 106 -1.22 -6.90 20.94
N GLU A 107 -1.26 -5.73 21.57
CA GLU A 107 -1.08 -5.45 23.00
C GLU A 107 -1.12 -3.92 23.16
N SER A 108 -1.69 -3.30 24.20
CA SER A 108 -2.82 -3.65 25.08
C SER A 108 -3.22 -2.37 25.84
N ASP A 109 -4.52 -2.16 26.03
CA ASP A 109 -5.18 -1.33 27.05
C ASP A 109 -4.43 -0.14 27.69
N ASP A 110 -4.82 1.10 27.31
CA ASP A 110 -5.33 2.08 28.31
C ASP A 110 -6.09 3.24 27.61
N PRO A 111 -7.13 3.85 28.22
CA PRO A 111 -7.95 4.88 27.58
C PRO A 111 -7.64 6.31 28.06
N THR A 112 -7.38 7.23 27.13
CA THR A 112 -7.84 8.66 27.16
C THR A 112 -7.25 9.47 25.99
N TYR A 113 -8.10 10.06 25.14
CA TYR A 113 -8.25 11.53 25.04
C TYR A 113 -9.37 11.90 24.04
N ASN A 114 -10.01 13.05 24.27
CA ASN A 114 -11.25 13.42 23.59
C ASN A 114 -11.08 14.19 22.26
N ASN A 115 -12.11 14.06 21.44
CA ASN A 115 -12.50 14.85 20.26
C ASN A 115 -11.98 16.30 20.18
N THR A 116 -11.54 16.71 18.98
CA THR A 116 -12.24 17.74 18.19
C THR A 116 -11.70 17.80 16.74
N PRO A 117 -12.50 18.20 15.75
CA PRO A 117 -12.09 18.17 14.34
C PRO A 117 -11.37 19.47 13.92
N ASN A 118 -10.23 19.32 13.22
CA ASN A 118 -9.66 20.34 12.36
C ASN A 118 -8.86 19.66 11.25
N ASN A 119 -9.22 19.92 9.98
CA ASN A 119 -8.42 19.48 8.83
C ASN A 119 -7.19 20.41 8.71
N PRO A 120 -5.95 19.91 8.89
CA PRO A 120 -4.77 20.71 8.57
C PRO A 120 -4.60 20.75 7.05
N THR A 121 -4.57 21.93 6.47
CA THR A 121 -4.01 22.13 5.14
C THR A 121 -2.53 21.74 5.18
N TYR A 122 -2.11 20.82 4.30
CA TYR A 122 -0.72 20.38 4.21
C TYR A 122 0.18 21.54 3.73
N SER A 123 0.81 22.23 4.68
CA SER A 123 1.83 23.23 4.39
C SER A 123 3.20 22.57 4.24
N ASN A 124 3.88 22.84 3.12
CA ASN A 124 5.15 22.21 2.73
C ASN A 124 6.35 22.75 3.52
N ASN A 125 6.35 22.61 4.85
CA ASN A 125 7.40 23.07 5.74
C ASN A 125 7.79 22.00 6.78
N THR A 126 8.44 20.92 6.33
CA THR A 126 9.29 20.13 7.25
C THR A 126 10.57 20.92 7.52
N PRO A 127 11.10 20.96 8.76
CA PRO A 127 12.30 21.73 9.06
C PRO A 127 13.53 21.10 8.37
N HIS A 128 14.02 21.76 7.31
CA HIS A 128 15.24 21.34 6.63
C HIS A 128 16.47 21.62 7.52
N PRO A 129 17.48 20.73 7.51
CA PRO A 129 18.78 21.03 8.09
C PRO A 129 19.46 22.20 7.33
N SER A 130 20.10 23.11 8.06
CA SER A 130 20.51 24.45 7.61
C SER A 130 21.45 24.47 6.40
N THR A 131 22.41 23.55 6.35
CA THR A 131 23.41 23.46 5.28
C THR A 131 23.74 22.00 4.97
N ILE A 132 24.09 21.73 3.70
CA ILE A 132 24.66 20.46 3.25
C ILE A 132 26.09 20.74 2.76
N ILE A 133 27.08 20.14 3.42
CA ILE A 133 28.51 20.32 3.11
C ILE A 133 29.04 19.09 2.38
N LYS A 134 29.50 19.30 1.14
CA LYS A 134 30.08 18.27 0.27
C LYS A 134 31.60 18.43 0.20
N LEU A 135 32.36 17.44 0.67
CA LEU A 135 33.82 17.40 0.51
C LEU A 135 34.23 16.34 -0.54
N SER A 136 33.38 15.33 -0.75
CA SER A 136 33.16 14.60 -2.01
C SER A 136 31.92 13.72 -1.89
N LEU A 137 31.24 13.43 -3.00
CA LEU A 137 30.39 12.25 -3.09
C LEU A 137 31.09 11.16 -3.91
N ASN A 138 31.08 9.95 -3.38
CA ASN A 138 31.26 8.72 -4.15
C ASN A 138 29.91 8.38 -4.82
N ASN A 139 29.93 7.52 -5.85
CA ASN A 139 28.72 6.96 -6.46
C ASN A 139 28.08 5.87 -5.56
N ASP A 140 27.82 6.21 -4.30
CA ASP A 140 27.14 5.35 -3.32
C ASP A 140 25.62 5.63 -3.36
N PRO A 141 24.78 4.63 -3.62
CA PRO A 141 23.34 4.83 -3.78
C PRO A 141 22.70 5.39 -2.50
N PHE A 142 23.17 5.00 -1.33
CA PHE A 142 22.59 5.42 -0.05
C PHE A 142 22.96 6.85 0.31
N LEU A 143 24.17 7.30 -0.04
CA LEU A 143 24.58 8.71 0.14
C LEU A 143 23.84 9.63 -0.85
N LEU A 144 23.67 9.20 -2.10
CA LEU A 144 22.87 9.93 -3.11
C LEU A 144 21.39 10.04 -2.71
N PHE A 145 20.82 8.97 -2.13
CA PHE A 145 19.47 8.97 -1.56
C PHE A 145 19.32 9.97 -0.41
N LEU A 146 20.27 10.00 0.54
CA LEU A 146 20.24 10.99 1.62
C LEU A 146 20.26 12.42 1.06
N GLU A 147 21.18 12.71 0.14
CA GLU A 147 21.25 14.03 -0.47
C GLU A 147 19.97 14.39 -1.23
N GLY A 148 19.40 13.45 -1.98
CA GLY A 148 18.13 13.60 -2.69
C GLY A 148 16.95 13.91 -1.78
N ILE A 149 16.89 13.31 -0.59
CA ILE A 149 15.89 13.65 0.44
C ILE A 149 16.11 15.07 0.98
N PHE A 150 17.34 15.42 1.37
CA PHE A 150 17.60 16.72 1.99
C PHE A 150 17.42 17.92 1.05
N THR A 151 17.70 17.71 -0.24
CA THR A 151 17.57 18.70 -1.32
C THR A 151 16.22 18.63 -2.05
N SER A 152 15.35 17.68 -1.72
CA SER A 152 14.13 17.34 -2.47
C SER A 152 14.37 17.12 -3.98
N ASN A 153 15.55 16.62 -4.35
CA ASN A 153 16.00 16.51 -5.74
C ASN A 153 15.79 15.10 -6.30
N TYR A 154 14.71 14.93 -7.07
CA TYR A 154 14.35 13.66 -7.71
C TYR A 154 15.47 13.07 -8.58
N LYS A 155 16.37 13.88 -9.17
CA LYS A 155 17.46 13.38 -10.03
C LYS A 155 18.49 12.56 -9.24
N LEU A 156 18.73 12.92 -7.98
CA LEU A 156 19.64 12.17 -7.10
C LEU A 156 18.99 10.87 -6.61
N LEU A 157 17.66 10.88 -6.40
CA LEU A 157 16.90 9.65 -6.11
C LEU A 157 16.91 8.69 -7.31
N LEU A 158 16.73 9.19 -8.55
CA LEU A 158 16.88 8.38 -9.76
C LEU A 158 18.29 7.78 -9.88
N GLN A 159 19.34 8.57 -9.66
CA GLN A 159 20.73 8.06 -9.66
C GLN A 159 20.95 6.99 -8.58
N SER A 160 20.40 7.17 -7.38
CA SER A 160 20.39 6.15 -6.31
C SER A 160 19.70 4.86 -6.75
N ILE A 161 18.53 4.97 -7.38
CA ILE A 161 17.73 3.85 -7.89
C ILE A 161 18.47 3.10 -9.00
N HIS A 162 19.06 3.78 -10.00
CA HIS A 162 19.82 3.11 -11.05
C HIS A 162 21.07 2.39 -10.53
N LEU A 163 21.68 2.88 -9.43
CA LEU A 163 22.81 2.23 -8.77
C LEU A 163 22.41 1.08 -7.82
N ASN A 164 21.16 1.07 -7.31
CA ASN A 164 20.59 -0.03 -6.53
C ASN A 164 19.09 -0.18 -6.80
N PRO A 165 18.69 -0.92 -7.85
CA PRO A 165 17.28 -1.03 -8.26
C PRO A 165 16.34 -1.71 -7.27
N PHE A 166 16.88 -2.35 -6.22
CA PHE A 166 16.07 -2.99 -5.18
C PHE A 166 15.80 -2.07 -3.97
N PHE A 167 16.29 -0.83 -3.99
CA PHE A 167 16.21 0.09 -2.86
C PHE A 167 14.84 0.78 -2.74
N TRP A 168 13.81 0.03 -2.34
CA TRP A 168 12.41 0.48 -2.31
C TRP A 168 12.14 1.80 -1.56
N GLU A 169 12.87 2.11 -0.47
CA GLU A 169 12.69 3.41 0.19
C GLU A 169 13.03 4.61 -0.72
N ALA A 170 13.97 4.49 -1.66
CA ALA A 170 14.25 5.54 -2.64
C ALA A 170 13.04 5.78 -3.57
N TYR A 171 12.37 4.71 -3.99
CA TYR A 171 11.12 4.80 -4.77
C TYR A 171 9.99 5.46 -3.95
N LEU A 172 9.82 5.11 -2.67
CA LEU A 172 8.80 5.72 -1.80
C LEU A 172 8.99 7.24 -1.63
N PHE A 173 10.23 7.71 -1.44
CA PHE A 173 10.53 9.15 -1.41
C PHE A 173 10.34 9.81 -2.79
N LEU A 174 10.68 9.10 -3.87
CA LEU A 174 10.47 9.59 -5.24
C LEU A 174 8.98 9.77 -5.59
N ILE A 175 8.09 8.86 -5.17
CA ILE A 175 6.63 8.98 -5.35
C ILE A 175 6.12 10.32 -4.79
N ASN A 176 6.61 10.70 -3.60
CA ASN A 176 6.19 11.92 -2.92
C ASN A 176 6.66 13.18 -3.65
N LEU A 177 7.82 13.15 -4.31
CA LEU A 177 8.32 14.22 -5.18
C LEU A 177 7.80 14.17 -6.63
N THR A 178 7.02 13.15 -7.00
CA THR A 178 6.54 12.95 -8.38
C THR A 178 5.14 13.49 -8.58
N ASP A 179 4.96 14.43 -9.51
CA ASP A 179 3.70 15.05 -9.88
C ASP A 179 3.50 15.03 -11.41
N LEU A 180 2.34 15.45 -11.90
CA LEU A 180 1.95 15.46 -13.33
C LEU A 180 2.92 16.20 -14.27
N ASN A 181 3.77 17.08 -13.71
CA ASN A 181 4.75 17.90 -14.43
C ASN A 181 6.13 17.24 -14.56
N ASN A 182 6.49 16.27 -13.71
CA ASN A 182 7.82 15.65 -13.69
C ASN A 182 7.83 14.12 -13.84
N VAL A 183 6.68 13.44 -13.76
CA VAL A 183 6.53 12.01 -14.10
C VAL A 183 7.09 11.69 -15.50
N ASP A 184 6.91 12.61 -16.46
CA ASP A 184 7.43 12.48 -17.82
C ASP A 184 8.96 12.61 -17.92
N LEU A 185 9.66 12.92 -16.82
CA LEU A 185 11.12 12.99 -16.75
C LEU A 185 11.77 11.77 -16.06
N LEU A 186 11.01 10.88 -15.43
CA LEU A 186 11.57 9.86 -14.53
C LEU A 186 12.33 8.71 -15.21
N ASN A 187 11.86 8.25 -16.38
CA ASN A 187 12.48 7.19 -17.20
C ASN A 187 13.02 5.98 -16.40
N LEU A 188 12.20 5.45 -15.48
CA LEU A 188 12.58 4.29 -14.67
C LEU A 188 12.41 2.99 -15.47
N ASP A 189 13.53 2.42 -15.90
CA ASP A 189 13.62 1.05 -16.43
C ASP A 189 14.40 0.19 -15.40
N THR A 190 13.65 -0.50 -14.53
CA THR A 190 14.16 -1.22 -13.36
C THR A 190 13.22 -2.37 -12.96
N PRO A 191 13.69 -3.42 -12.26
CA PRO A 191 12.83 -4.52 -11.79
C PRO A 191 11.68 -4.10 -10.86
N LEU A 192 11.75 -2.91 -10.24
CA LEU A 192 10.69 -2.36 -9.39
C LEU A 192 9.89 -1.22 -10.05
N SER A 193 10.09 -0.95 -11.35
CA SER A 193 9.38 0.11 -12.07
C SER A 193 7.87 -0.07 -12.04
N ASP A 194 7.38 -1.29 -12.27
CA ASP A 194 5.94 -1.59 -12.25
C ASP A 194 5.34 -1.34 -10.87
N TYR A 195 5.99 -1.85 -9.81
CA TYR A 195 5.58 -1.59 -8.42
C TYR A 195 5.58 -0.09 -8.09
N PHE A 196 6.56 0.67 -8.58
CA PHE A 196 6.62 2.13 -8.41
C PHE A 196 5.45 2.82 -9.13
N TYR A 197 5.20 2.53 -10.40
CA TYR A 197 4.14 3.17 -11.17
C TYR A 197 2.73 2.76 -10.69
N MET A 198 2.55 1.49 -10.30
CA MET A 198 1.35 1.01 -9.59
C MET A 198 1.09 1.81 -8.32
N THR A 199 2.11 1.94 -7.46
CA THR A 199 1.99 2.68 -6.19
C THR A 199 1.70 4.16 -6.45
N LEU A 200 2.45 4.80 -7.36
CA LEU A 200 2.26 6.20 -7.76
C LEU A 200 0.83 6.49 -8.23
N PHE A 201 0.23 5.59 -9.02
CA PHE A 201 -1.16 5.73 -9.43
C PHE A 201 -2.15 5.50 -8.28
N VAL A 202 -1.96 4.47 -7.45
CA VAL A 202 -2.80 4.25 -6.27
C VAL A 202 -2.80 5.50 -5.37
N THR A 203 -1.63 6.09 -5.13
CA THR A 203 -1.45 7.13 -4.10
C THR A 203 -1.62 8.57 -4.60
N LYS A 204 -1.33 8.86 -5.88
CA LYS A 204 -1.46 10.21 -6.47
C LYS A 204 -2.42 10.30 -7.68
N SER A 205 -3.05 9.20 -8.10
CA SER A 205 -3.90 9.13 -9.30
C SER A 205 -3.21 9.53 -10.62
N ILE A 206 -1.87 9.47 -10.67
CA ILE A 206 -1.09 9.81 -11.87
C ILE A 206 -1.04 8.61 -12.81
N THR A 207 -1.68 8.74 -13.99
CA THR A 207 -1.70 7.72 -15.06
C THR A 207 -0.71 7.97 -16.19
N ARG A 208 0.06 9.07 -16.14
CA ARG A 208 1.09 9.36 -17.15
C ARG A 208 2.21 8.31 -17.10
N LYS A 209 2.72 7.94 -18.29
CA LYS A 209 3.65 6.82 -18.54
C LYS A 209 3.18 5.41 -18.20
N PHE A 210 1.91 5.22 -17.87
CA PHE A 210 1.37 3.93 -17.44
C PHE A 210 1.16 2.88 -18.56
N LYS A 211 1.99 2.90 -19.60
CA LYS A 211 1.92 1.96 -20.75
C LYS A 211 2.16 0.49 -20.38
N MET A 212 2.68 0.21 -19.18
CA MET A 212 2.76 -1.17 -18.66
C MET A 212 1.44 -1.65 -18.05
N ILE A 213 0.51 -0.75 -17.66
CA ILE A 213 -0.82 -1.15 -17.14
C ILE A 213 -1.80 -1.48 -18.29
N ASP A 214 -1.45 -1.22 -19.55
CA ASP A 214 -2.17 -1.81 -20.70
C ASP A 214 -2.07 -3.36 -20.69
N ASN A 215 -1.04 -3.93 -20.04
CA ASN A 215 -0.94 -5.38 -19.80
C ASN A 215 -1.75 -5.86 -18.58
N TYR A 216 -2.22 -4.94 -17.72
CA TYR A 216 -2.88 -5.24 -16.45
C TYR A 216 -4.19 -4.44 -16.27
N LYS A 217 -4.94 -4.19 -17.35
CA LYS A 217 -6.14 -3.32 -17.33
C LYS A 217 -7.16 -3.72 -16.25
N ASN A 218 -7.33 -5.01 -15.97
CA ASN A 218 -8.21 -5.51 -14.91
C ASN A 218 -7.85 -4.92 -13.53
N LEU A 219 -6.56 -4.77 -13.23
CA LEU A 219 -6.07 -4.18 -11.97
C LEU A 219 -6.29 -2.66 -11.94
N LEU A 220 -6.22 -1.98 -13.09
CA LEU A 220 -6.59 -0.56 -13.20
C LEU A 220 -8.08 -0.34 -12.92
N GLY A 221 -8.95 -1.18 -13.51
CA GLY A 221 -10.38 -1.21 -13.19
C GLY A 221 -10.61 -1.40 -11.68
N ALA A 222 -9.99 -2.42 -11.09
CA ALA A 222 -10.07 -2.67 -9.66
C ALA A 222 -9.64 -1.46 -8.79
N VAL A 223 -8.55 -0.77 -9.12
CA VAL A 223 -8.11 0.42 -8.37
C VAL A 223 -9.10 1.58 -8.52
N TYR A 224 -9.70 1.81 -9.69
CA TYR A 224 -10.76 2.82 -9.83
C TYR A 224 -12.02 2.45 -9.05
N TYR A 225 -12.42 1.17 -9.04
CA TYR A 225 -13.52 0.67 -8.19
C TYR A 225 -13.26 0.94 -6.70
N HIS A 226 -12.04 0.63 -6.21
CA HIS A 226 -11.67 0.89 -4.81
C HIS A 226 -11.56 2.38 -4.48
N LYS A 227 -11.23 3.24 -5.46
CA LYS A 227 -11.32 4.72 -5.34
C LYS A 227 -12.75 5.28 -5.42
N ARG A 228 -13.76 4.43 -5.66
CA ARG A 228 -15.17 4.80 -5.91
C ARG A 228 -15.36 5.61 -7.20
N GLU A 229 -14.39 5.58 -8.13
CA GLU A 229 -14.50 6.20 -9.46
C GLU A 229 -15.17 5.21 -10.43
N PHE A 230 -16.40 4.79 -10.09
CA PHE A 230 -17.07 3.64 -10.73
C PHE A 230 -17.20 3.77 -12.24
N ASN A 231 -17.55 4.94 -12.78
CA ASN A 231 -17.69 5.15 -14.23
C ASN A 231 -16.40 4.79 -15.00
N LYS A 232 -15.21 5.19 -14.51
CA LYS A 232 -13.93 4.84 -15.15
C LYS A 232 -13.60 3.37 -15.01
N SER A 233 -13.95 2.77 -13.87
CA SER A 233 -13.83 1.32 -13.69
C SER A 233 -14.73 0.57 -14.67
N GLU A 234 -15.95 1.07 -14.90
CA GLU A 234 -16.92 0.50 -15.83
C GLU A 234 -16.43 0.62 -17.28
N GLU A 235 -15.99 1.81 -17.72
CA GLU A 235 -15.38 2.04 -19.04
C GLU A 235 -14.23 1.05 -19.32
N ILE A 236 -13.36 0.81 -18.34
CA ILE A 236 -12.20 -0.07 -18.48
C ILE A 236 -12.61 -1.55 -18.49
N PHE A 237 -13.55 -1.98 -17.65
CA PHE A 237 -14.05 -3.35 -17.71
C PHE A 237 -14.92 -3.60 -18.96
N LYS A 238 -15.62 -2.58 -19.48
CA LYS A 238 -16.27 -2.62 -20.81
C LYS A 238 -15.23 -2.71 -21.94
N GLU A 239 -14.09 -2.02 -21.86
CA GLU A 239 -12.99 -2.20 -22.83
C GLU A 239 -12.42 -3.62 -22.78
N ILE A 240 -12.08 -4.12 -21.58
CA ILE A 240 -11.53 -5.48 -21.36
C ILE A 240 -12.47 -6.54 -21.89
N THR A 241 -13.74 -6.53 -21.47
CA THR A 241 -14.70 -7.57 -21.86
C THR A 241 -15.03 -7.56 -23.35
N ASN A 242 -14.89 -6.43 -24.06
CA ASN A 242 -15.07 -6.40 -25.51
C ASN A 242 -13.89 -7.01 -26.30
N GLN A 243 -12.80 -7.43 -25.64
CA GLN A 243 -11.70 -8.15 -26.28
C GLN A 243 -12.04 -9.63 -26.53
N SER A 244 -11.43 -10.23 -27.56
CA SER A 244 -11.67 -11.61 -27.98
C SER A 244 -11.14 -12.65 -26.98
N PHE A 245 -10.05 -12.31 -26.27
CA PHE A 245 -9.55 -13.04 -25.11
C PHE A 245 -9.46 -12.04 -23.96
N PHE A 246 -10.43 -12.09 -23.04
CA PHE A 246 -10.46 -11.21 -21.87
C PHE A 246 -10.20 -12.01 -20.59
N ASN A 247 -9.44 -11.41 -19.67
CA ASN A 247 -9.10 -12.04 -18.40
C ASN A 247 -10.25 -11.87 -17.39
N LEU A 248 -10.48 -12.90 -16.59
CA LEU A 248 -11.51 -12.93 -15.54
C LEU A 248 -11.02 -12.36 -14.18
N ASP A 249 -9.75 -11.98 -14.05
CA ASP A 249 -9.23 -11.32 -12.84
C ASP A 249 -10.06 -10.07 -12.51
N TYR A 250 -10.51 -9.95 -11.25
CA TYR A 250 -11.29 -8.80 -10.75
C TYR A 250 -12.64 -8.54 -11.46
N ILE A 251 -13.14 -9.47 -12.29
CA ILE A 251 -14.39 -9.27 -13.04
C ILE A 251 -15.64 -9.28 -12.16
N ASP A 252 -15.52 -9.81 -10.94
CA ASP A 252 -16.51 -9.66 -9.88
C ASP A 252 -16.78 -8.18 -9.56
N LEU A 253 -15.75 -7.33 -9.55
CA LEU A 253 -15.88 -5.89 -9.29
C LEU A 253 -16.70 -5.20 -10.40
N TYR A 254 -16.55 -5.65 -11.65
CA TYR A 254 -17.39 -5.19 -12.74
C TYR A 254 -18.86 -5.62 -12.54
N SER A 255 -19.10 -6.88 -12.19
CA SER A 255 -20.46 -7.37 -11.90
C SER A 255 -21.11 -6.63 -10.71
N ASN A 256 -20.32 -6.22 -9.72
CA ASN A 256 -20.78 -5.39 -8.61
C ASN A 256 -21.21 -3.98 -9.07
N ILE A 257 -20.53 -3.37 -10.06
CA ILE A 257 -20.96 -2.10 -10.66
C ILE A 257 -22.29 -2.28 -11.40
N LEU A 258 -22.38 -3.29 -12.29
CA LEU A 258 -23.59 -3.56 -13.06
C LEU A 258 -24.79 -3.87 -12.16
N TYR A 259 -24.59 -4.61 -11.07
CA TYR A 259 -25.61 -4.87 -10.04
C TYR A 259 -26.11 -3.57 -9.38
N ILE A 260 -25.19 -2.69 -8.94
CA ILE A 260 -25.53 -1.40 -8.32
C ILE A 260 -26.28 -0.49 -9.29
N ASN A 261 -25.84 -0.45 -10.56
CA ASN A 261 -26.46 0.34 -11.63
C ASN A 261 -27.77 -0.29 -12.17
N LYS A 262 -28.07 -1.54 -11.79
CA LYS A 262 -29.16 -2.39 -12.32
C LYS A 262 -29.08 -2.59 -13.84
N ASP A 263 -27.87 -2.67 -14.37
CA ASP A 263 -27.59 -2.82 -15.80
C ASP A 263 -27.82 -4.28 -16.25
N PRO A 264 -28.72 -4.56 -17.22
CA PRO A 264 -28.97 -5.90 -17.73
C PRO A 264 -27.78 -6.52 -18.48
N GLU A 265 -26.72 -5.76 -18.81
CA GLU A 265 -25.47 -6.30 -19.37
C GLU A 265 -24.84 -7.38 -18.47
N ILE A 266 -25.16 -7.40 -17.17
CA ILE A 266 -24.69 -8.42 -16.23
C ILE A 266 -25.07 -9.86 -16.63
N LEU A 267 -26.16 -10.05 -17.38
CA LEU A 267 -26.50 -11.36 -17.98
C LEU A 267 -25.46 -11.80 -19.02
N ILE A 268 -25.09 -10.88 -19.91
CA ILE A 268 -24.10 -11.12 -20.97
C ILE A 268 -22.72 -11.37 -20.34
N LEU A 269 -22.38 -10.61 -19.30
CA LEU A 269 -21.16 -10.82 -18.52
C LEU A 269 -21.14 -12.21 -17.86
N ALA A 270 -22.21 -12.59 -17.15
CA ALA A 270 -22.30 -13.86 -16.45
C ALA A 270 -22.21 -15.07 -17.40
N GLN A 271 -22.87 -15.00 -18.56
CA GLN A 271 -22.76 -16.01 -19.62
C GLN A 271 -21.32 -16.15 -20.12
N ARG A 272 -20.67 -15.04 -20.50
CA ARG A 272 -19.30 -15.10 -21.04
C ARG A 272 -18.26 -15.54 -19.99
N CYS A 273 -18.49 -15.24 -18.71
CA CYS A 273 -17.65 -15.76 -17.62
C CYS A 273 -17.84 -17.26 -17.41
N LEU A 274 -19.07 -17.77 -17.53
CA LEU A 274 -19.41 -19.19 -17.46
C LEU A 274 -18.70 -20.01 -18.56
N ASP A 275 -18.75 -19.50 -19.79
CA ASP A 275 -18.14 -20.14 -20.97
C ASP A 275 -16.61 -20.21 -20.87
N LEU A 276 -15.97 -19.18 -20.31
CA LEU A 276 -14.52 -19.14 -20.12
C LEU A 276 -14.05 -20.02 -18.94
N ASN A 277 -14.65 -19.88 -17.76
CA ASN A 277 -14.37 -20.76 -16.61
C ASN A 277 -15.51 -20.75 -15.57
N LYS A 278 -16.42 -21.71 -15.71
CA LYS A 278 -17.55 -21.97 -14.79
C LYS A 278 -17.21 -22.05 -13.30
N TYR A 279 -16.03 -22.54 -12.92
CA TYR A 279 -15.67 -22.78 -11.51
C TYR A 279 -14.70 -21.74 -10.94
N ARG A 280 -14.39 -20.69 -11.68
CA ARG A 280 -13.59 -19.57 -11.18
C ARG A 280 -14.41 -18.78 -10.13
N PRO A 281 -13.84 -18.39 -8.97
CA PRO A 281 -14.52 -17.60 -7.95
C PRO A 281 -15.26 -16.37 -8.51
N GLU A 282 -14.58 -15.56 -9.32
CA GLU A 282 -15.14 -14.33 -9.88
C GLU A 282 -16.30 -14.59 -10.87
N THR A 283 -16.23 -15.66 -11.67
CA THR A 283 -17.36 -16.10 -12.52
C THR A 283 -18.61 -16.41 -11.70
N LEU A 284 -18.43 -17.12 -10.59
CA LEU A 284 -19.52 -17.48 -9.69
C LEU A 284 -20.09 -16.25 -8.97
N CYS A 285 -19.29 -15.23 -8.68
CA CYS A 285 -19.76 -13.91 -8.23
C CYS A 285 -20.63 -13.22 -9.28
N CYS A 286 -20.22 -13.19 -10.55
CA CYS A 286 -21.01 -12.59 -11.63
C CYS A 286 -22.39 -13.26 -11.76
N ILE A 287 -22.43 -14.59 -11.67
CA ILE A 287 -23.67 -15.37 -11.72
C ILE A 287 -24.55 -15.10 -10.48
N ALA A 288 -23.96 -15.03 -9.28
CA ALA A 288 -24.69 -14.72 -8.05
C ALA A 288 -25.29 -13.30 -8.08
N ASN A 289 -24.52 -12.28 -8.51
CA ASN A 289 -25.01 -10.91 -8.70
C ASN A 289 -26.13 -10.83 -9.75
N TYR A 290 -26.06 -11.62 -10.84
CA TYR A 290 -27.17 -11.72 -11.80
C TYR A 290 -28.43 -12.30 -11.15
N TYR A 291 -28.35 -13.37 -10.36
CA TYR A 291 -29.53 -13.90 -9.66
C TYR A 291 -30.08 -12.93 -8.61
N SER A 292 -29.21 -12.25 -7.86
CA SER A 292 -29.59 -11.19 -6.91
C SER A 292 -30.33 -10.04 -7.59
N LEU A 293 -29.86 -9.57 -8.76
CA LEU A 293 -30.54 -8.51 -9.52
C LEU A 293 -31.96 -8.91 -9.98
N ASN A 294 -32.19 -10.21 -10.20
CA ASN A 294 -33.51 -10.76 -10.54
C ASN A 294 -34.38 -11.08 -9.30
N ASN A 295 -33.91 -10.78 -8.08
CA ASN A 295 -34.53 -11.12 -6.80
C ASN A 295 -34.63 -12.65 -6.54
N ASP A 296 -33.73 -13.44 -7.15
CA ASP A 296 -33.62 -14.89 -6.98
C ASP A 296 -32.56 -15.21 -5.91
N HIS A 297 -32.73 -14.61 -4.73
CA HIS A 297 -31.73 -14.54 -3.65
C HIS A 297 -31.28 -15.92 -3.19
N LEU A 298 -32.18 -16.92 -3.18
CA LEU A 298 -31.84 -18.31 -2.84
C LEU A 298 -30.77 -18.89 -3.79
N LYS A 299 -30.85 -18.61 -5.10
CA LYS A 299 -29.80 -19.02 -6.05
C LYS A 299 -28.53 -18.19 -5.88
N ALA A 300 -28.63 -16.88 -5.62
CA ALA A 300 -27.46 -16.05 -5.32
C ALA A 300 -26.69 -16.58 -4.10
N ILE A 301 -27.41 -16.95 -3.04
CA ILE A 301 -26.89 -17.61 -1.83
C ILE A 301 -26.16 -18.92 -2.17
N ASP A 302 -26.74 -19.80 -2.99
CA ASP A 302 -26.11 -21.06 -3.40
C ASP A 302 -24.80 -20.83 -4.17
N TYR A 303 -24.79 -19.89 -5.13
CA TYR A 303 -23.59 -19.54 -5.87
C TYR A 303 -22.51 -18.90 -4.98
N TYR A 304 -22.86 -17.98 -4.07
CA TYR A 304 -21.91 -17.42 -3.10
C TYR A 304 -21.35 -18.49 -2.14
N GLN A 305 -22.17 -19.47 -1.73
CA GLN A 305 -21.68 -20.62 -0.97
C GLN A 305 -20.72 -21.51 -1.78
N MET A 306 -20.88 -21.63 -3.10
CA MET A 306 -19.89 -22.27 -3.97
C MET A 306 -18.57 -21.51 -3.99
N VAL A 307 -18.60 -20.16 -4.02
CA VAL A 307 -17.36 -19.36 -3.95
C VAL A 307 -16.61 -19.60 -2.64
N ILE A 308 -17.31 -19.61 -1.50
CA ILE A 308 -16.69 -19.88 -0.18
C ILE A 308 -16.09 -21.30 -0.11
N LYS A 309 -16.69 -22.29 -0.77
CA LYS A 309 -16.15 -23.67 -0.85
C LYS A 309 -14.86 -23.75 -1.67
N ILE A 310 -14.71 -22.90 -2.70
CA ILE A 310 -13.55 -22.89 -3.61
C ILE A 310 -12.43 -21.99 -3.09
N ASN A 311 -12.75 -20.81 -2.55
CA ASN A 311 -11.81 -19.91 -1.90
C ASN A 311 -12.37 -19.41 -0.55
N PRO A 312 -12.11 -20.13 0.56
CA PRO A 312 -12.53 -19.73 1.90
C PRO A 312 -11.91 -18.41 2.41
N ASN A 313 -10.99 -17.78 1.67
CA ASN A 313 -10.34 -16.53 2.05
C ASN A 313 -10.84 -15.32 1.24
N TYR A 314 -11.82 -15.51 0.36
CA TYR A 314 -12.43 -14.45 -0.44
C TYR A 314 -13.41 -13.62 0.44
N PHE A 315 -12.85 -12.71 1.24
CA PHE A 315 -13.59 -12.00 2.31
C PHE A 315 -14.83 -11.23 1.81
N ILE A 316 -14.78 -10.65 0.61
CA ILE A 316 -15.87 -9.86 0.00
C ILE A 316 -17.18 -10.67 -0.08
N ILE A 317 -17.08 -11.98 -0.31
CA ILE A 317 -18.25 -12.88 -0.48
C ILE A 317 -19.09 -12.97 0.79
N TYR A 318 -18.46 -12.89 1.97
CA TYR A 318 -19.17 -12.92 3.24
C TYR A 318 -20.07 -11.70 3.44
N THR A 319 -19.70 -10.56 2.85
CA THR A 319 -20.52 -9.34 2.82
C THR A 319 -21.66 -9.45 1.81
N LEU A 320 -21.38 -9.96 0.59
CA LEU A 320 -22.42 -10.16 -0.43
C LEU A 320 -23.47 -11.20 0.02
N LEU A 321 -23.02 -12.37 0.49
CA LEU A 321 -23.87 -13.41 1.07
C LEU A 321 -24.65 -12.90 2.31
N GLY A 322 -24.03 -12.02 3.11
CA GLY A 322 -24.71 -11.35 4.21
C GLY A 322 -25.89 -10.50 3.74
N ASN A 323 -25.74 -9.77 2.63
CA ASN A 323 -26.81 -8.95 2.04
C ASN A 323 -27.96 -9.81 1.53
N GLU A 324 -27.69 -10.90 0.79
CA GLU A 324 -28.77 -11.80 0.32
C GLU A 324 -29.58 -12.40 1.50
N TYR A 325 -28.91 -12.71 2.62
CA TYR A 325 -29.61 -13.14 3.84
C TYR A 325 -30.42 -12.02 4.53
N LEU A 326 -30.15 -10.73 4.28
CA LEU A 326 -31.01 -9.64 4.76
C LEU A 326 -32.28 -9.52 3.90
N GLU A 327 -32.18 -9.65 2.57
CA GLU A 327 -33.34 -9.61 1.68
C GLU A 327 -34.28 -10.82 1.92
N GLU A 328 -33.71 -12.01 2.14
CA GLU A 328 -34.42 -13.21 2.62
C GLU A 328 -34.87 -13.13 4.10
N LYS A 329 -34.64 -12.00 4.78
CA LYS A 329 -35.03 -11.70 6.18
C LYS A 329 -34.41 -12.64 7.23
N GLU A 330 -33.42 -13.42 6.84
CA GLU A 330 -32.62 -14.33 7.64
C GLU A 330 -31.48 -13.59 8.37
N ILE A 331 -31.83 -12.53 9.10
CA ILE A 331 -30.88 -11.58 9.73
C ILE A 331 -29.83 -12.30 10.61
N LYS A 332 -30.19 -13.41 11.26
CA LYS A 332 -29.26 -14.23 12.04
C LYS A 332 -28.16 -14.88 11.18
N LYS A 333 -28.47 -15.28 9.93
CA LYS A 333 -27.48 -15.78 8.96
C LYS A 333 -26.66 -14.65 8.36
N ALA A 334 -27.27 -13.48 8.13
CA ALA A 334 -26.56 -12.26 7.70
C ALA A 334 -25.49 -11.83 8.72
N ILE A 335 -25.87 -11.65 9.99
CA ILE A 335 -24.98 -11.31 11.11
C ILE A 335 -23.82 -12.32 11.21
N LYS A 336 -24.10 -13.63 11.10
CA LYS A 336 -23.04 -14.65 11.10
C LYS A 336 -22.09 -14.48 9.91
N SER A 337 -22.61 -14.19 8.72
CA SER A 337 -21.81 -14.00 7.51
C SER A 337 -20.88 -12.78 7.63
N TYR A 338 -21.41 -11.61 8.01
CA TYR A 338 -20.57 -10.42 8.23
C TYR A 338 -19.49 -10.63 9.29
N ASN A 339 -19.78 -11.37 10.37
CA ASN A 339 -18.79 -11.71 11.39
C ASN A 339 -17.66 -12.62 10.86
N GLU A 340 -17.95 -13.57 9.97
CA GLU A 340 -16.89 -14.32 9.28
C GLU A 340 -16.10 -13.44 8.29
N GLY A 341 -16.77 -12.50 7.61
CA GLY A 341 -16.11 -11.48 6.78
C GLY A 341 -15.08 -10.66 7.55
N ILE A 342 -15.47 -10.13 8.72
CA ILE A 342 -14.57 -9.36 9.62
C ILE A 342 -13.39 -10.22 10.12
N LYS A 343 -13.59 -11.52 10.38
CA LYS A 343 -12.49 -12.44 10.75
C LYS A 343 -11.51 -12.70 9.60
N LYS A 344 -11.97 -12.59 8.34
CA LYS A 344 -11.15 -12.80 7.13
C LYS A 344 -10.44 -11.52 6.69
N CYS A 345 -11.09 -10.37 6.81
CA CYS A 345 -10.53 -9.05 6.57
C CYS A 345 -11.17 -8.04 7.52
N ASN A 346 -10.45 -7.67 8.58
CA ASN A 346 -10.91 -6.65 9.53
C ASN A 346 -10.76 -5.22 8.99
N GLU A 347 -9.96 -5.01 7.94
CA GLU A 347 -9.73 -3.73 7.28
C GLU A 347 -10.86 -3.33 6.31
N ASP A 348 -11.75 -4.25 5.90
CA ASP A 348 -12.91 -3.93 5.05
C ASP A 348 -14.11 -3.37 5.84
N TYR A 349 -14.24 -2.04 5.82
CA TYR A 349 -15.34 -1.30 6.44
C TYR A 349 -16.74 -1.77 5.97
N LYS A 350 -16.88 -2.39 4.78
CA LYS A 350 -18.19 -2.84 4.27
C LYS A 350 -18.81 -3.93 5.15
N SER A 351 -17.98 -4.78 5.75
CA SER A 351 -18.45 -5.86 6.65
C SER A 351 -18.97 -5.27 7.97
N TRP A 352 -18.24 -4.31 8.53
CA TRP A 352 -18.61 -3.57 9.75
C TRP A 352 -19.91 -2.78 9.58
N TYR A 353 -19.99 -1.96 8.53
CA TYR A 353 -21.15 -1.10 8.24
C TYR A 353 -22.45 -1.91 8.03
N ASN A 354 -22.39 -3.02 7.30
CA ASN A 354 -23.58 -3.86 7.09
C ASN A 354 -23.93 -4.72 8.32
N LEU A 355 -22.96 -5.02 9.20
CA LEU A 355 -23.25 -5.59 10.52
C LEU A 355 -24.02 -4.60 11.41
N GLY A 356 -23.64 -3.31 11.40
CA GLY A 356 -24.40 -2.23 12.05
C GLY A 356 -25.85 -2.16 11.57
N ARG A 357 -26.06 -2.11 10.25
CA ARG A 357 -27.39 -2.17 9.63
C ARG A 357 -28.18 -3.43 9.98
N ALA A 358 -27.51 -4.57 10.14
CA ALA A 358 -28.19 -5.82 10.54
C ALA A 358 -28.69 -5.78 11.99
N TYR A 359 -28.02 -5.05 12.90
CA TYR A 359 -28.51 -4.79 14.26
C TYR A 359 -29.58 -3.69 14.31
N GLU A 360 -29.50 -2.68 13.45
CA GLU A 360 -30.56 -1.67 13.25
C GLU A 360 -31.88 -2.34 12.80
N ASN A 361 -31.81 -3.30 11.86
CA ASN A 361 -32.95 -4.13 11.45
C ASN A 361 -33.52 -5.03 12.58
N LEU A 362 -32.80 -5.20 13.70
CA LEU A 362 -33.29 -5.87 14.91
C LEU A 362 -33.78 -4.88 15.99
N SER A 363 -33.84 -3.58 15.68
CA SER A 363 -34.09 -2.48 16.63
C SER A 363 -33.08 -2.40 17.78
N MET A 364 -31.88 -2.99 17.62
CA MET A 364 -30.83 -3.03 18.64
C MET A 364 -29.88 -1.84 18.49
N ASN A 365 -30.44 -0.64 18.51
CA ASN A 365 -29.79 0.61 18.08
C ASN A 365 -28.47 0.91 18.82
N GLU A 366 -28.39 0.59 20.12
CA GLU A 366 -27.16 0.74 20.92
C GLU A 366 -26.01 -0.15 20.39
N THR A 367 -26.33 -1.38 19.97
CA THR A 367 -25.33 -2.27 19.36
C THR A 367 -25.02 -1.89 17.91
N ALA A 368 -25.99 -1.36 17.15
CA ALA A 368 -25.75 -0.86 15.80
C ALA A 368 -24.74 0.31 15.80
N LEU A 369 -24.87 1.23 16.76
CA LEU A 369 -23.99 2.38 16.95
C LEU A 369 -22.53 1.99 17.26
N PHE A 370 -22.27 0.79 17.80
CA PHE A 370 -20.91 0.29 18.02
C PHE A 370 -20.21 -0.15 16.72
N PHE A 371 -20.95 -0.42 15.65
CA PHE A 371 -20.43 -0.91 14.37
C PHE A 371 -20.39 0.17 13.25
N PHE A 372 -20.71 1.43 13.57
CA PHE A 372 -20.64 2.59 12.67
C PHE A 372 -19.42 3.48 12.95
#